data_AF-A0A535L5P0-F1
#
_entry.id   AF-A0A535L5P0-F1
#
_cell.length_a   1.000
_cell.length_b   1.000
_cell.length_c   1.000
_cell.angle_alpha   90.00
_cell.angle_beta   90.00
_cell.angle_gamma   90.00
#
_symmetry.space_group_name_H-M   'P 1'
#
loop_
_entity.id
_entity.type
_entity.pdbx_description
1 polymer ?
#
loop_
_entity_poly.entity_id
_entity_poly.type
_entity_poly.pdbx_seq_one_letter_code
_entity_poly.pdbx_strand_id
1 'polypeptide(L)'
;MVTIVGGKLTTYRRMAQDTVDVLAKRDGMPTSHPTKHLLLAGAIGWRDAKHEIEARGRQIGLTQDIVEHLAFNFGSLTSNILDLIGEDASLRERLLPELPYVRAEVVYACRGEMAMTLEDVLARRTRIMLKDAERGAGIAPEVAALMAPELGWSSDYTQAQVEQYRALVDHQREAEGLRRVQGDSVVKHGQIGEGRGG
;
A
#
# COMPACT_ATOMS: atom_id res chain seq x y z
N MET A 1 -11.19 33.58 7.38
CA MET A 1 -10.45 32.30 7.58
C MET A 1 -11.27 31.41 8.51
N VAL A 2 -11.41 30.13 8.20
CA VAL A 2 -12.04 29.12 9.09
C VAL A 2 -10.98 28.10 9.44
N THR A 3 -10.87 27.72 10.72
CA THR A 3 -9.85 26.80 11.21
C THR A 3 -10.52 25.67 11.97
N ILE A 4 -10.14 24.43 11.66
CA ILE A 4 -10.55 23.23 12.40
C ILE A 4 -9.39 22.86 13.33
N VAL A 5 -9.67 22.74 14.63
CA VAL A 5 -8.66 22.37 15.63
C VAL A 5 -9.10 21.11 16.36
N GLY A 6 -8.18 20.14 16.46
CA GLY A 6 -8.43 18.84 17.06
C GLY A 6 -9.26 17.91 16.17
N GLY A 7 -10.01 17.02 16.82
CA GLY A 7 -10.86 16.04 16.16
C GLY A 7 -10.41 14.60 16.32
N LYS A 8 -11.36 13.67 16.16
CA LYS A 8 -11.11 12.23 16.16
C LYS A 8 -11.54 11.63 14.84
N LEU A 9 -10.90 10.53 14.44
CA LEU A 9 -11.29 9.79 13.25
C LEU A 9 -12.77 9.38 13.30
N THR A 10 -13.31 9.05 14.49
CA THR A 10 -14.73 8.68 14.63
C THR A 10 -15.71 9.84 14.43
N THR A 11 -15.24 11.09 14.50
CA THR A 11 -16.09 12.29 14.37
C THR A 11 -15.86 13.06 13.07
N TYR A 12 -14.96 12.60 12.19
CA TYR A 12 -14.51 13.33 10.99
C TYR A 12 -15.66 13.85 10.12
N ARG A 13 -16.64 13.00 9.81
CA ARG A 13 -17.79 13.36 8.95
C ARG A 13 -18.62 14.49 9.57
N ARG A 14 -18.85 14.43 10.88
CA ARG A 14 -19.61 15.46 11.59
C ARG A 14 -18.83 16.78 11.64
N MET A 15 -17.54 16.74 11.92
CA MET A 15 -16.69 17.93 11.89
C MET A 15 -16.63 18.58 10.50
N ALA A 16 -16.56 17.76 9.43
CA ALA A 16 -16.61 18.25 8.06
C ALA A 16 -17.95 18.93 7.77
N GLN A 17 -19.06 18.33 8.21
CA GLN A 17 -20.39 18.94 8.11
C GLN A 17 -20.46 20.29 8.83
N ASP A 18 -20.04 20.34 10.09
CA ASP A 18 -20.04 21.58 10.90
C ASP A 18 -19.19 22.67 10.23
N THR A 19 -18.07 22.29 9.61
CA THR A 19 -17.21 23.21 8.85
C THR A 19 -17.92 23.78 7.63
N VAL A 20 -18.60 22.92 6.85
CA VAL A 20 -19.38 23.36 5.68
C VAL A 20 -20.53 24.28 6.10
N ASP A 21 -21.18 24.02 7.23
CA ASP A 21 -22.24 24.88 7.75
C ASP A 21 -21.72 26.29 8.12
N VAL A 22 -20.54 26.38 8.72
CA VAL A 22 -19.88 27.67 9.01
C VAL A 22 -19.58 28.44 7.72
N LEU A 23 -19.06 27.75 6.69
CA LEU A 23 -18.75 28.36 5.40
C LEU A 23 -20.02 28.82 4.68
N ALA A 24 -21.05 27.97 4.65
CA ALA A 24 -22.32 28.28 3.99
C ALA A 24 -22.99 29.51 4.62
N LYS A 25 -23.00 29.60 5.96
CA LYS A 25 -23.49 30.78 6.67
C LYS A 25 -22.70 32.04 6.34
N ARG A 26 -21.35 31.95 6.26
CA ARG A 26 -20.48 33.07 5.91
C ARG A 26 -20.75 33.59 4.50
N ASP A 27 -20.97 32.66 3.56
CA ASP A 27 -21.05 32.96 2.13
C ASP A 27 -22.50 33.13 1.64
N GLY A 28 -23.50 33.03 2.53
CA GLY A 28 -24.92 33.14 2.18
C GLY A 28 -25.43 31.96 1.32
N MET A 29 -24.77 30.81 1.39
CA MET A 29 -25.10 29.62 0.61
C MET A 29 -26.08 28.71 1.38
N PRO A 30 -26.94 27.96 0.68
CA PRO A 30 -27.79 26.95 1.31
C PRO A 30 -26.96 25.76 1.83
N THR A 31 -27.38 25.18 2.96
CA THR A 31 -26.75 24.00 3.56
C THR A 31 -27.50 22.72 3.19
N SER A 32 -26.77 21.64 2.93
CA SER A 32 -27.31 20.28 2.76
C SER A 32 -26.34 19.24 3.33
N HIS A 33 -26.89 18.14 3.86
CA HIS A 33 -26.11 17.14 4.63
C HIS A 33 -26.27 15.70 4.10
N PRO A 34 -26.03 15.42 2.80
CA PRO A 34 -26.20 14.08 2.23
C PRO A 34 -25.19 13.07 2.78
N THR A 35 -24.06 13.54 3.34
CA THR A 35 -22.92 12.74 3.77
C THR A 35 -23.23 11.66 4.82
N LYS A 36 -24.35 11.76 5.54
CA LYS A 36 -24.79 10.71 6.48
C LYS A 36 -25.17 9.40 5.79
N HIS A 37 -25.68 9.49 4.56
CA HIS A 37 -26.17 8.35 3.78
C HIS A 37 -25.40 8.15 2.47
N LEU A 38 -24.49 9.08 2.14
CA LEU A 38 -23.61 8.96 1.00
C LEU A 38 -22.61 7.83 1.24
N LEU A 39 -22.65 6.82 0.38
CA LEU A 39 -21.67 5.74 0.38
C LEU A 39 -20.32 6.27 -0.10
N LEU A 40 -19.24 5.78 0.52
CA LEU A 40 -17.89 6.04 0.04
C LEU A 40 -17.58 5.18 -1.19
N ALA A 41 -16.56 5.58 -1.94
CA ALA A 41 -16.04 4.80 -3.06
C ALA A 41 -15.70 3.37 -2.61
N GLY A 42 -15.95 2.38 -3.46
CA GLY A 42 -15.85 0.95 -3.11
C GLY A 42 -17.08 0.37 -2.41
N ALA A 43 -17.90 1.17 -1.73
CA ALA A 43 -19.18 0.67 -1.18
C ALA A 43 -20.34 0.77 -2.19
N ILE A 44 -20.22 1.65 -3.18
CA ILE A 44 -21.24 1.86 -4.21
C ILE A 44 -21.37 0.61 -5.09
N GLY A 45 -22.58 0.05 -5.21
CA GLY A 45 -22.83 -1.14 -6.03
C GLY A 45 -22.24 -2.45 -5.47
N TRP A 46 -21.68 -2.44 -4.25
CA TRP A 46 -21.00 -3.61 -3.67
C TRP A 46 -21.88 -4.86 -3.60
N ARG A 47 -23.17 -4.69 -3.27
CA ARG A 47 -24.11 -5.82 -3.14
C ARG A 47 -24.25 -6.61 -4.44
N ASP A 48 -24.19 -5.93 -5.57
CA ASP A 48 -24.34 -6.54 -6.89
C ASP A 48 -22.99 -7.05 -7.41
N ALA A 49 -21.92 -6.29 -7.16
CA ALA A 49 -20.57 -6.60 -7.65
C ALA A 49 -19.90 -7.80 -6.95
N LYS A 50 -20.28 -8.12 -5.71
CA LYS A 50 -19.56 -9.11 -4.89
C LYS A 50 -19.42 -10.47 -5.58
N HIS A 51 -20.51 -11.05 -6.07
CA HIS A 51 -20.48 -12.37 -6.69
C HIS A 51 -19.70 -12.37 -8.02
N GLU A 52 -19.76 -11.26 -8.76
CA GLU A 52 -19.01 -11.09 -10.01
C GLU A 52 -17.50 -11.02 -9.74
N ILE A 53 -17.08 -10.25 -8.74
CA ILE A 53 -15.68 -10.14 -8.32
C ILE A 53 -15.13 -11.51 -7.92
N GLU A 54 -15.88 -12.28 -7.12
CA GLU A 54 -15.49 -13.62 -6.71
C GLU A 54 -15.35 -14.58 -7.91
N ALA A 55 -16.29 -14.52 -8.86
CA ALA A 55 -16.24 -15.36 -10.06
C ALA A 55 -15.08 -14.98 -10.98
N ARG A 56 -14.89 -13.68 -11.27
CA ARG A 56 -13.80 -13.17 -12.11
C ARG A 56 -12.43 -13.46 -11.49
N GLY A 57 -12.27 -13.24 -10.18
CA GLY A 57 -11.03 -13.52 -9.47
C GLY A 57 -10.57 -14.98 -9.63
N ARG A 58 -11.51 -15.92 -9.49
CA ARG A 58 -11.23 -17.35 -9.75
C ARG A 58 -10.88 -17.63 -11.22
N GLN A 59 -11.60 -17.01 -12.16
CA GLN A 59 -11.38 -17.20 -13.58
C GLN A 59 -9.98 -16.77 -14.04
N ILE A 60 -9.45 -15.67 -13.48
CA ILE A 60 -8.10 -15.18 -13.80
C ILE A 60 -6.99 -15.87 -12.97
N GLY A 61 -7.37 -16.83 -12.11
CA GLY A 61 -6.45 -17.67 -11.35
C GLY A 61 -5.92 -17.03 -10.06
N LEU A 62 -6.62 -16.05 -9.48
CA LEU A 62 -6.28 -15.56 -8.14
C LEU A 62 -6.66 -16.60 -7.08
N THR A 63 -5.82 -16.69 -6.05
CA THR A 63 -6.14 -17.49 -4.87
C THR A 63 -7.24 -16.81 -4.05
N GLN A 64 -8.00 -17.61 -3.30
CA GLN A 64 -9.16 -17.14 -2.54
C GLN A 64 -8.81 -16.00 -1.55
N ASP A 65 -7.65 -16.08 -0.90
CA ASP A 65 -7.20 -15.06 0.05
C ASP A 65 -6.92 -13.70 -0.61
N ILE A 66 -6.43 -13.68 -1.86
CA ILE A 66 -6.25 -12.43 -2.62
C ILE A 66 -7.62 -11.86 -3.00
N VAL A 67 -8.55 -12.69 -3.47
CA VAL A 67 -9.90 -12.23 -3.82
C VAL A 67 -10.60 -11.63 -2.60
N GLU A 68 -10.51 -12.29 -1.45
CA GLU A 68 -11.06 -11.79 -0.18
C GLU A 68 -10.38 -10.49 0.28
N HIS A 69 -9.05 -10.42 0.18
CA HIS A 69 -8.28 -9.21 0.49
C HIS A 69 -8.70 -8.02 -0.38
N LEU A 70 -8.79 -8.21 -1.70
CA LEU A 70 -9.17 -7.14 -2.62
C LEU A 70 -10.62 -6.70 -2.37
N ALA A 71 -11.54 -7.66 -2.25
CA ALA A 71 -12.95 -7.39 -1.94
C ALA A 71 -13.11 -6.61 -0.62
N PHE A 72 -12.35 -6.98 0.42
CA PHE A 72 -12.44 -6.34 1.72
C PHE A 72 -11.91 -4.90 1.71
N ASN A 73 -10.82 -4.63 1.01
CA ASN A 73 -10.18 -3.30 1.03
C ASN A 73 -10.73 -2.34 -0.03
N PHE A 74 -11.09 -2.83 -1.22
CA PHE A 74 -11.51 -2.00 -2.35
C PHE A 74 -13.01 -2.10 -2.65
N GLY A 75 -13.71 -3.12 -2.12
CA GLY A 75 -15.13 -3.33 -2.39
C GLY A 75 -15.41 -3.43 -3.90
N SER A 76 -16.36 -2.64 -4.41
CA SER A 76 -16.68 -2.61 -5.83
C SER A 76 -15.55 -2.10 -6.73
N LEU A 77 -14.56 -1.39 -6.18
CA LEU A 77 -13.38 -0.95 -6.94
C LEU A 77 -12.42 -2.11 -7.24
N THR A 78 -12.60 -3.28 -6.64
CA THR A 78 -11.83 -4.48 -6.99
C THR A 78 -11.93 -4.79 -8.48
N SER A 79 -13.06 -4.52 -9.14
CA SER A 79 -13.22 -4.72 -10.57
C SER A 79 -12.13 -4.01 -11.39
N ASN A 80 -11.75 -2.79 -11.01
CA ASN A 80 -10.68 -2.04 -11.68
C ASN A 80 -9.32 -2.76 -11.57
N ILE A 81 -9.06 -3.40 -10.42
CA ILE A 81 -7.83 -4.18 -10.20
C ILE A 81 -7.86 -5.46 -11.03
N LEU A 82 -9.02 -6.13 -11.12
CA LEU A 82 -9.18 -7.31 -11.97
C LEU A 82 -9.05 -6.97 -13.46
N ASP A 83 -9.47 -5.78 -13.88
CA ASP A 83 -9.31 -5.28 -15.25
C ASP A 83 -7.81 -5.10 -15.57
N LEU A 84 -7.02 -4.50 -14.68
CA LEU A 84 -5.57 -4.38 -14.84
C LEU A 84 -4.89 -5.75 -15.00
N ILE A 85 -5.32 -6.76 -14.23
CA ILE A 85 -4.80 -8.13 -14.36
C ILE A 85 -5.22 -8.76 -15.70
N GLY A 86 -6.40 -8.42 -16.20
CA GLY A 86 -6.86 -8.84 -17.52
C GLY A 86 -6.02 -8.24 -18.66
N GLU A 87 -5.54 -7.02 -18.50
CA GLU A 87 -4.65 -6.33 -19.44
C GLU A 87 -3.22 -6.89 -19.40
N ASP A 88 -2.70 -7.14 -18.20
CA ASP A 88 -1.38 -7.74 -17.98
C ASP A 88 -1.44 -8.83 -16.90
N ALA A 89 -1.36 -10.09 -17.34
CA ALA A 89 -1.41 -11.25 -16.47
C ALA A 89 -0.25 -11.32 -15.46
N SER A 90 0.87 -10.62 -15.68
CA SER A 90 1.97 -10.55 -14.72
C SER A 90 1.59 -9.76 -13.45
N LEU A 91 0.58 -8.89 -13.55
CA LEU A 91 0.11 -8.08 -12.42
C LEU A 91 -0.65 -8.89 -11.36
N ARG A 92 -0.99 -10.15 -11.64
CA ARG A 92 -1.57 -11.08 -10.66
C ARG A 92 -0.57 -11.60 -9.64
N GLU A 93 0.73 -11.45 -9.92
CA GLU A 93 1.78 -11.95 -9.04
C GLU A 93 1.77 -11.21 -7.70
N ARG A 94 2.04 -11.95 -6.62
CA ARG A 94 2.18 -11.36 -5.29
C ARG A 94 3.46 -10.55 -5.21
N LEU A 95 3.40 -9.43 -4.48
CA LEU A 95 4.60 -8.68 -4.08
C LEU A 95 5.42 -9.45 -3.05
N LEU A 96 4.75 -10.16 -2.14
CA LEU A 96 5.35 -11.00 -1.11
C LEU A 96 4.58 -12.31 -0.99
N PRO A 97 5.24 -13.49 -0.96
CA PRO A 97 4.55 -14.79 -0.96
C PRO A 97 3.51 -14.95 0.16
N GLU A 98 3.82 -14.45 1.35
CA GLU A 98 3.00 -14.57 2.57
C GLU A 98 1.92 -13.50 2.75
N LEU A 99 1.88 -12.47 1.88
CA LEU A 99 0.89 -11.41 1.97
C LEU A 99 -0.02 -11.43 0.73
N PRO A 100 -1.30 -11.05 0.87
CA PRO A 100 -2.26 -11.09 -0.25
C PRO A 100 -2.15 -9.87 -1.17
N TYR A 101 -1.01 -9.16 -1.18
CA TYR A 101 -0.80 -7.99 -2.01
C TYR A 101 -0.28 -8.39 -3.39
N VAL A 102 -0.95 -7.93 -4.45
CA VAL A 102 -0.56 -8.19 -5.84
C VAL A 102 0.01 -6.96 -6.53
N ARG A 103 0.82 -7.16 -7.56
CA ARG A 103 1.41 -6.07 -8.36
C ARG A 103 0.37 -5.11 -8.92
N ALA A 104 -0.82 -5.60 -9.29
CA ALA A 104 -1.92 -4.77 -9.77
C ALA A 104 -2.34 -3.66 -8.77
N GLU A 105 -2.21 -3.89 -7.45
CA GLU A 105 -2.50 -2.87 -6.45
C GLU A 105 -1.53 -1.68 -6.52
N VAL A 106 -0.28 -1.90 -6.93
CA VAL A 106 0.72 -0.83 -7.11
C VAL A 106 0.32 0.07 -8.28
N VAL A 107 -0.03 -0.54 -9.41
CA VAL A 107 -0.49 0.18 -10.60
C VAL A 107 -1.78 0.94 -10.31
N TYR A 108 -2.74 0.28 -9.65
CA TYR A 108 -3.99 0.91 -9.25
C TYR A 108 -3.77 2.08 -8.28
N ALA A 109 -2.85 1.94 -7.32
CA ALA A 109 -2.52 3.02 -6.40
C ALA A 109 -2.01 4.28 -7.13
N CYS A 110 -1.20 4.10 -8.18
CA CYS A 110 -0.72 5.21 -9.02
C CYS A 110 -1.87 5.85 -9.82
N ARG A 111 -2.64 5.04 -10.56
CA ARG A 111 -3.67 5.53 -11.50
C ARG A 111 -4.94 6.04 -10.80
N GLY A 112 -5.36 5.38 -9.73
CA GLY A 112 -6.67 5.57 -9.09
C GLY A 112 -6.64 6.18 -7.69
N GLU A 113 -5.51 6.13 -6.99
CA GLU A 113 -5.41 6.56 -5.58
C GLU A 113 -4.36 7.65 -5.33
N MET A 114 -3.81 8.22 -6.41
CA MET A 114 -2.81 9.29 -6.37
C MET A 114 -1.58 8.95 -5.52
N ALA A 115 -1.11 7.70 -5.56
CA ALA A 115 0.17 7.36 -4.97
C ALA A 115 1.29 8.00 -5.80
N MET A 116 2.15 8.79 -5.14
CA MET A 116 3.21 9.56 -5.78
C MET A 116 4.61 9.17 -5.28
N THR A 117 4.67 8.32 -4.26
CA THR A 117 5.91 7.88 -3.61
C THR A 117 5.83 6.40 -3.23
N LEU A 118 6.99 5.76 -3.04
CA LEU A 118 7.02 4.38 -2.53
C LEU A 118 6.35 4.24 -1.16
N GLU A 119 6.45 5.27 -0.31
CA GLU A 119 5.80 5.28 0.99
C GLU A 119 4.27 5.27 0.87
N ASP A 120 3.69 5.98 -0.10
CA ASP A 120 2.24 5.94 -0.35
C ASP A 120 1.77 4.50 -0.57
N VAL A 121 2.50 3.73 -1.38
CA VAL A 121 2.14 2.35 -1.69
C VAL A 121 2.45 1.43 -0.52
N LEU A 122 3.69 1.40 -0.02
CA LEU A 122 4.16 0.39 0.93
C LEU A 122 3.69 0.62 2.37
N ALA A 123 3.38 1.86 2.75
CA ALA A 123 2.96 2.21 4.11
C ALA A 123 1.48 2.57 4.23
N ARG A 124 0.90 3.21 3.21
CA ARG A 124 -0.47 3.79 3.30
C ARG A 124 -1.52 2.98 2.54
N ARG A 125 -1.24 2.52 1.32
CA ARG A 125 -2.17 1.71 0.51
C ARG A 125 -2.06 0.22 0.81
N THR A 126 -0.85 -0.24 1.02
CA THR A 126 -0.57 -1.56 1.59
C THR A 126 -0.17 -1.41 3.05
N ARG A 127 -0.29 -2.49 3.83
CA ARG A 127 0.20 -2.54 5.22
C ARG A 127 1.55 -3.24 5.31
N ILE A 128 2.32 -3.28 4.22
CA ILE A 128 3.58 -4.04 4.16
C ILE A 128 4.58 -3.45 5.14
N MET A 129 4.77 -2.13 5.14
CA MET A 129 5.71 -1.47 6.06
C MET A 129 5.37 -1.75 7.54
N LEU A 130 4.09 -1.80 7.90
CA LEU A 130 3.65 -2.11 9.27
C LEU A 130 3.81 -3.59 9.63
N LYS A 131 3.59 -4.50 8.68
CA LYS A 131 3.63 -5.94 8.92
C LYS A 131 5.04 -6.52 8.87
N ASP A 132 5.84 -6.04 7.92
CA ASP A 132 7.22 -6.47 7.69
C ASP A 132 8.00 -5.39 6.93
N ALA A 133 8.53 -4.43 7.69
CA ALA A 133 9.28 -3.31 7.13
C ALA A 133 10.55 -3.75 6.37
N GLU A 134 11.19 -4.84 6.81
CA GLU A 134 12.44 -5.33 6.21
C GLU A 134 12.18 -5.95 4.84
N ARG A 135 11.17 -6.82 4.73
CA ARG A 135 10.74 -7.33 3.42
C ARG A 135 10.22 -6.23 2.52
N GLY A 136 9.50 -5.25 3.08
CA GLY A 136 9.09 -4.05 2.36
C GLY A 136 10.27 -3.29 1.73
N ALA A 137 11.36 -3.10 2.49
CA ALA A 137 12.60 -2.49 1.99
C ALA A 137 13.31 -3.36 0.93
N GLY A 138 13.15 -4.68 1.02
CA GLY A 138 13.62 -5.66 0.05
C GLY A 138 12.93 -5.55 -1.31
N ILE A 139 11.59 -5.42 -1.32
CA ILE A 139 10.78 -5.32 -2.55
C ILE A 139 10.67 -3.90 -3.11
N ALA A 140 11.19 -2.89 -2.42
CA ALA A 140 11.14 -1.49 -2.85
C ALA A 140 11.59 -1.26 -4.31
N PRO A 141 12.67 -1.89 -4.83
CA PRO A 141 13.04 -1.75 -6.24
C PRO A 141 12.00 -2.31 -7.22
N GLU A 142 11.37 -3.44 -6.87
CA GLU A 142 10.31 -4.05 -7.71
C GLU A 142 9.08 -3.14 -7.77
N VAL A 143 8.65 -2.61 -6.62
CA VAL A 143 7.52 -1.68 -6.54
C VAL A 143 7.84 -0.40 -7.31
N ALA A 144 9.07 0.12 -7.19
CA ALA A 144 9.49 1.31 -7.93
C ALA A 144 9.48 1.08 -9.44
N ALA A 145 9.88 -0.11 -9.90
CA ALA A 145 9.83 -0.48 -11.32
C ALA A 145 8.40 -0.54 -11.87
N LEU A 146 7.41 -0.90 -11.04
CA LEU A 146 5.98 -0.84 -11.40
C LEU A 146 5.45 0.60 -11.42
N MET A 147 5.86 1.44 -10.47
CA MET A 147 5.41 2.84 -10.37
C MET A 147 6.03 3.74 -11.45
N ALA A 148 7.28 3.50 -11.82
CA ALA A 148 8.04 4.35 -12.73
C ALA A 148 7.34 4.63 -14.08
N PRO A 149 6.84 3.63 -14.84
CA PRO A 149 6.13 3.88 -16.09
C PRO A 149 4.80 4.61 -15.88
N GLU A 150 4.12 4.36 -14.77
CA GLU A 150 2.81 4.98 -14.46
C GLU A 150 2.92 6.46 -14.16
N LEU A 151 4.04 6.88 -13.56
CA LEU A 151 4.28 8.25 -13.09
C LEU A 151 5.32 9.00 -13.94
N GLY A 152 5.88 8.36 -14.96
CA GLY A 152 6.92 8.94 -15.83
C GLY A 152 8.24 9.22 -15.11
N TRP A 153 8.63 8.37 -14.15
CA TRP A 153 9.88 8.56 -13.42
C TRP A 153 11.10 8.23 -14.29
N SER A 154 12.15 9.03 -14.14
CA SER A 154 13.47 8.68 -14.66
C SER A 154 14.09 7.53 -13.87
N SER A 155 15.12 6.89 -14.42
CA SER A 155 15.94 5.90 -13.69
C SER A 155 16.48 6.46 -12.38
N ASP A 156 16.98 7.70 -12.43
CA ASP A 156 17.63 8.35 -11.30
C ASP A 156 16.61 8.67 -10.20
N TYR A 157 15.41 9.14 -10.58
CA TYR A 157 14.34 9.38 -9.62
C TYR A 157 13.79 8.09 -9.02
N THR A 158 13.65 7.04 -9.83
CA THR A 158 13.26 5.70 -9.37
C THR A 158 14.23 5.17 -8.31
N GLN A 159 15.54 5.27 -8.56
CA GLN A 159 16.57 4.88 -7.60
C GLN A 159 16.52 5.74 -6.33
N ALA A 160 16.37 7.06 -6.48
CA ALA A 160 16.25 7.97 -5.34
C ALA A 160 15.02 7.66 -4.46
N GLN A 161 13.88 7.29 -5.06
CA GLN A 161 12.70 6.86 -4.31
C GLN A 161 12.98 5.59 -3.48
N VAL A 162 13.67 4.60 -4.06
CA VAL A 162 14.07 3.38 -3.33
C VAL A 162 14.94 3.70 -2.13
N GLU A 163 15.94 4.57 -2.31
CA GLU A 163 16.84 4.99 -1.24
C GLU A 163 16.11 5.76 -0.14
N GLN A 164 15.22 6.69 -0.51
CA GLN A 164 14.40 7.44 0.43
C GLN A 164 13.51 6.53 1.28
N TYR A 165 12.84 5.56 0.65
CA TYR A 165 12.00 4.61 1.37
C TYR A 165 12.81 3.72 2.32
N ARG A 166 13.99 3.24 1.89
CA ARG A 166 14.87 2.44 2.76
C ARG A 166 15.35 3.25 3.97
N ALA A 167 15.74 4.51 3.76
CA ALA A 167 16.12 5.40 4.86
C ALA A 167 14.97 5.66 5.84
N LEU A 168 13.74 5.78 5.35
CA LEU A 168 12.54 5.89 6.20
C LEU A 168 12.36 4.64 7.09
N VAL A 169 12.50 3.45 6.50
CA VAL A 169 12.41 2.18 7.24
C VAL A 169 13.50 2.09 8.31
N ASP A 170 14.74 2.45 7.98
CA ASP A 170 15.85 2.42 8.93
C ASP A 170 15.61 3.39 10.10
N HIS A 171 15.18 4.63 9.82
CA HIS A 171 14.84 5.61 10.85
C HIS A 171 13.72 5.12 11.78
N GLN A 172 12.68 4.49 11.23
CA GLN A 172 11.59 3.95 12.04
C GLN A 172 12.05 2.81 12.95
N ARG A 173 12.91 1.91 12.46
CA ARG A 173 13.50 0.83 13.28
C ARG A 173 14.33 1.38 14.43
N GLU A 174 15.11 2.42 14.18
CA GLU A 174 15.90 3.09 15.22
C GLU A 174 15.00 3.69 16.29
N ALA A 175 13.92 4.37 15.89
CA ALA A 175 12.93 4.94 16.80
C ALA A 175 12.21 3.86 17.64
N GLU A 176 11.99 2.67 17.08
CA GLU A 176 11.39 1.50 17.76
C GLU A 176 12.41 0.70 18.60
N GLY A 177 13.70 1.08 18.60
CA GLY A 177 14.76 0.39 19.34
C GLY A 177 15.22 -0.94 18.72
N LEU A 178 14.78 -1.24 17.50
CA LEU A 178 15.08 -2.47 16.76
C LEU A 178 16.36 -2.30 15.94
N ARG A 179 17.52 -2.27 16.60
CA ARG A 179 18.83 -2.24 15.91
C ARG A 179 19.05 -3.49 15.06
N ARG A 180 19.63 -3.33 13.87
CA ARG A 180 20.20 -4.43 13.09
C ARG A 180 21.27 -5.13 13.93
N VAL A 181 21.07 -6.41 14.22
CA VAL A 181 22.21 -7.28 14.55
C VAL A 181 22.92 -7.53 13.23
N GLN A 182 23.97 -6.75 12.96
CA GLN A 182 24.84 -6.97 11.82
C GLN A 182 25.56 -8.32 12.06
N GLY A 183 25.33 -9.27 11.17
CA GLY A 183 25.92 -10.61 11.28
C GLY A 183 27.43 -10.55 11.20
N ASP A 184 28.10 -10.66 12.34
CA ASP A 184 29.54 -10.87 12.38
C ASP A 184 29.87 -12.24 11.81
N SER A 185 30.42 -12.19 10.61
CA SER A 185 31.09 -13.31 9.96
C SER A 185 32.39 -13.58 10.73
N VAL A 186 32.38 -14.57 11.62
CA VAL A 186 33.63 -15.20 12.08
C VAL A 186 33.74 -16.56 11.43
N VAL A 187 34.26 -16.55 10.20
CA VAL A 187 34.93 -17.72 9.62
C VAL A 187 36.24 -17.90 10.39
N LYS A 188 36.27 -18.81 11.37
CA LYS A 188 37.55 -19.37 11.84
C LYS A 188 37.92 -20.54 10.93
N HIS A 189 38.81 -20.24 9.98
CA HIS A 189 39.65 -21.24 9.33
C HIS A 189 40.46 -21.98 10.42
N GLY A 190 40.19 -23.27 10.58
CA GLY A 190 41.03 -24.19 11.34
C GLY A 190 41.61 -25.24 10.41
N GLN A 191 42.68 -24.88 9.68
CA GLN A 191 43.60 -25.83 9.06
C GLN A 191 45.00 -25.63 9.66
N ILE A 192 45.44 -26.59 10.48
CA ILE A 192 46.82 -27.04 10.65
C ILE A 192 46.65 -28.52 11.05
N GLY A 193 47.02 -29.54 10.28
CA GLY A 193 48.32 -29.76 9.64
C GLY A 193 49.07 -30.81 10.47
N GLU A 194 49.20 -32.01 9.93
CA GLU A 194 49.80 -33.24 10.50
C GLU A 194 51.24 -33.08 11.04
N GLY A 195 51.61 -33.94 12.00
CA GLY A 195 53.01 -34.13 12.42
C GLY A 195 53.21 -35.41 13.24
N ARG A 196 53.94 -36.38 12.65
CA ARG A 196 54.33 -37.71 13.15
C ARG A 196 55.15 -37.72 14.46
N GLY A 197 55.09 -38.87 15.16
CA GLY A 197 56.27 -39.56 15.69
C GLY A 197 56.29 -39.84 17.20
N GLY A 198 56.29 -41.12 17.57
CA GLY A 198 56.50 -41.62 18.94
C GLY A 198 55.74 -42.89 19.22
#